data_AF-A0AAW2T8Q5-F1
#
_entry.id   AF-A0AAW2T8Q5-F1
#
_cell.length_a   1.000
_cell.length_b   1.000
_cell.length_c   1.000
_cell.angle_alpha   90.00
_cell.angle_beta   90.00
_cell.angle_gamma   90.00
#
_symmetry.space_group_name_H-M   'P 1'
#
loop_
_entity.id
_entity.type
_entity.pdbx_description
1 polymer ?
#
loop_
_entity_poly.entity_id
_entity_poly.type
_entity_poly.pdbx_seq_one_letter_code
_entity_poly.pdbx_strand_id
1 'polypeptide(L)'
;MGNQISSKIMGMGNVILATIMGCEFMLKDVRHIPNMRLNLISVGKLDDAGYVNSFGAGKWKLTRSSIIVIRGRKEGSFYVTSQAVQGKD
;
A
#
# COMPACT_ATOMS: atom_id res chain seq x y z
N MET A 1 -18.16 4.33 2.99
CA MET A 1 -19.31 3.40 3.10
C MET A 1 -18.86 2.03 2.60
N GLY A 2 -19.12 0.96 3.35
CA GLY A 2 -19.00 -0.42 2.87
C GLY A 2 -20.37 -0.91 2.45
N ASN A 3 -20.44 -1.70 1.36
CA ASN A 3 -21.58 -2.57 1.15
C ASN A 3 -21.45 -3.72 2.16
N GLN A 4 -22.53 -4.24 2.73
CA GLN A 4 -22.49 -5.32 3.74
C GLN A 4 -21.97 -6.67 3.19
N ILE A 5 -21.30 -6.64 2.04
CA ILE A 5 -20.69 -7.78 1.37
C ILE A 5 -19.35 -8.04 2.04
N SER A 6 -19.24 -9.19 2.70
CA SER A 6 -17.98 -9.69 3.26
C SER A 6 -17.21 -10.47 2.20
N SER A 7 -15.88 -10.49 2.31
CA SER A 7 -15.01 -11.32 1.49
C SER A 7 -14.15 -12.21 2.39
N LYS A 8 -14.01 -13.48 2.02
CA LYS A 8 -13.18 -14.44 2.75
C LYS A 8 -11.70 -14.11 2.54
N ILE A 9 -10.96 -14.04 3.64
CA ILE A 9 -9.49 -14.01 3.62
C ILE A 9 -9.04 -15.45 3.41
N MET A 10 -8.30 -15.72 2.33
CA MET A 10 -7.80 -17.07 2.05
C MET A 10 -6.46 -17.34 2.73
N GLY A 11 -5.72 -16.30 3.07
CA GLY A 11 -4.43 -16.43 3.73
C GLY A 11 -3.85 -15.07 4.10
N MET A 12 -2.69 -15.11 4.75
CA MET A 12 -1.85 -13.95 5.00
C MET A 12 -0.46 -14.22 4.43
N GLY A 13 0.19 -13.18 3.93
CA GLY A 13 1.53 -13.28 3.35
C GLY A 13 2.29 -11.97 3.45
N ASN A 14 3.53 -11.99 2.98
CA ASN A 14 4.37 -10.81 2.91
C ASN A 14 4.35 -10.23 1.50
N VAL A 15 4.42 -8.91 1.41
CA VAL A 15 4.42 -8.19 0.15
C VAL A 15 5.61 -7.25 0.10
N ILE A 16 6.37 -7.28 -0.98
CA ILE A 16 7.48 -6.38 -1.22
C ILE A 16 7.01 -5.24 -2.12
N LEU A 17 7.28 -4.02 -1.68
CA LEU A 17 7.10 -2.79 -2.43
C LEU A 17 8.46 -2.30 -2.90
N ALA A 18 8.61 -2.11 -4.21
CA ALA A 18 9.76 -1.41 -4.76
C ALA A 18 9.63 0.08 -4.48
N THR A 19 10.68 0.71 -3.97
CA THR A 19 10.76 2.16 -3.76
C THR A 19 11.38 2.85 -4.96
N ILE A 20 11.22 4.17 -5.07
CA ILE A 20 11.80 4.95 -6.17
C ILE A 20 13.34 4.94 -6.19
N MET A 21 13.97 4.52 -5.09
CA MET A 21 15.42 4.38 -4.98
C MET A 21 15.92 2.97 -5.37
N GLY A 22 15.02 2.09 -5.83
CA GLY A 22 15.36 0.69 -6.09
C GLY A 22 15.51 -0.16 -4.82
N CYS A 23 15.29 0.40 -3.63
CA CYS A 23 15.24 -0.38 -2.39
C CYS A 23 13.89 -1.10 -2.26
N GLU A 24 13.89 -2.23 -1.57
CA GLU A 24 12.70 -3.01 -1.27
C GLU A 24 12.20 -2.73 0.16
N PHE A 25 10.89 -2.63 0.31
CA PHE A 25 10.22 -2.54 1.61
C PHE A 25 9.19 -3.66 1.74
N MET A 26 9.25 -4.41 2.85
CA MET A 26 8.35 -5.52 3.10
C MET A 26 7.19 -5.12 4.03
N LEU A 27 5.97 -5.28 3.53
CA LEU A 27 4.75 -5.30 4.32
C LEU A 27 4.48 -6.72 4.81
N LYS A 28 4.32 -6.87 6.12
CA LYS A 28 4.00 -8.15 6.77
C LYS A 28 2.52 -8.27 7.08
N ASP A 29 2.06 -9.53 7.14
CA ASP A 29 0.69 -9.91 7.50
C ASP A 29 -0.37 -9.28 6.58
N VAL A 30 -0.08 -9.26 5.28
CA VAL A 30 -1.00 -8.78 4.26
C VAL A 30 -2.02 -9.86 3.95
N ARG A 31 -3.31 -9.51 4.02
CA ARG A 31 -4.41 -10.44 3.77
C ARG A 31 -4.57 -10.69 2.28
N HIS A 32 -4.53 -11.95 1.86
CA HIS A 32 -4.85 -12.36 0.51
C HIS A 32 -6.37 -12.59 0.37
N ILE A 33 -7.00 -11.81 -0.52
CA ILE A 33 -8.43 -11.85 -0.80
C ILE A 33 -8.60 -12.02 -2.31
N PRO A 34 -8.84 -13.24 -2.83
CA PRO A 34 -8.86 -13.52 -4.27
C PRO A 34 -9.88 -12.71 -5.06
N ASN A 35 -11.02 -12.38 -4.42
CA ASN A 35 -12.11 -11.64 -5.07
C ASN A 35 -11.86 -10.12 -5.12
N MET A 36 -10.75 -9.63 -4.54
CA MET A 36 -10.41 -8.21 -4.54
C MET A 36 -9.57 -7.87 -5.78
N ARG A 37 -10.08 -6.99 -6.65
CA ARG A 37 -9.42 -6.62 -7.92
C ARG A 37 -8.27 -5.62 -7.75
N LEU A 38 -8.17 -4.98 -6.59
CA LEU A 38 -7.14 -3.98 -6.27
C LEU A 38 -6.34 -4.46 -5.06
N ASN A 39 -5.05 -4.13 -5.04
CA ASN A 39 -4.22 -4.29 -3.85
C ASN A 39 -4.42 -3.07 -2.94
N LEU A 40 -4.93 -3.29 -1.73
CA LEU A 40 -5.10 -2.23 -0.74
C LEU A 40 -3.96 -2.27 0.27
N ILE A 41 -3.28 -1.14 0.45
CA ILE A 41 -2.26 -0.96 1.47
C ILE A 41 -2.86 -0.10 2.58
N SER A 42 -2.85 -0.63 3.81
CA SER A 42 -3.30 0.14 4.97
C SER A 42 -2.28 1.22 5.31
N VAL A 43 -2.74 2.46 5.45
CA VAL A 43 -1.90 3.57 5.93
C VAL A 43 -1.37 3.30 7.33
N GLY A 44 -2.16 2.67 8.20
CA GLY A 44 -1.71 2.28 9.54
C GLY A 44 -0.53 1.31 9.51
N LYS A 45 -0.52 0.34 8.57
CA LYS A 45 0.62 -0.58 8.42
C LYS A 45 1.90 0.12 7.95
N LEU A 46 1.76 1.20 7.18
CA LEU A 46 2.90 2.04 6.78
C LEU A 46 3.40 2.88 7.96
N ASP A 47 2.48 3.39 8.79
CA ASP A 47 2.79 4.14 10.00
C ASP A 47 3.52 3.28 11.04
N ASP A 48 3.01 2.07 11.31
CA ASP A 48 3.66 1.06 12.18
C ASP A 48 5.09 0.72 11.72
N ALA A 49 5.33 0.77 10.40
CA ALA A 49 6.63 0.53 9.79
C ALA A 49 7.55 1.77 9.78
N GLY A 50 7.09 2.91 10.33
CA GLY A 50 7.85 4.15 10.46
C GLY A 50 7.85 5.04 9.20
N TYR A 51 6.85 4.90 8.33
CA TYR A 51 6.68 5.74 7.16
C TYR A 51 5.65 6.83 7.38
N VAL A 52 5.99 8.05 6.96
CA VAL A 52 5.09 9.20 7.00
C VAL A 52 4.33 9.29 5.69
N ASN A 53 3.01 9.41 5.79
CA ASN A 53 2.12 9.57 4.67
C ASN A 53 1.70 11.04 4.53
N SER A 54 1.94 11.64 3.37
CA SER A 54 1.48 12.99 3.04
C SER A 54 0.49 12.94 1.88
N PHE A 55 -0.74 13.38 2.13
CA PHE A 55 -1.82 13.45 1.14
C PHE A 55 -2.27 14.91 0.94
N GLY A 56 -2.62 15.28 -0.27
CA GLY A 56 -3.16 16.59 -0.57
C GLY A 56 -2.90 17.04 -2.01
N ALA A 57 -3.70 17.98 -2.49
CA ALA A 57 -3.58 18.52 -3.85
C ALA A 57 -3.52 17.42 -4.94
N GLY A 58 -4.28 16.33 -4.76
CA GLY A 58 -4.31 15.19 -5.67
C GLY A 58 -3.06 14.31 -5.68
N LYS A 59 -2.13 14.52 -4.74
CA LYS A 59 -0.85 13.80 -4.66
C LYS A 59 -0.76 13.01 -3.34
N TRP A 60 -0.08 11.88 -3.40
CA TRP A 60 0.36 11.12 -2.25
C TRP A 60 1.89 10.99 -2.29
N LYS A 61 2.52 11.19 -1.14
CA LYS A 61 3.94 10.90 -0.93
C LYS A 61 4.07 10.02 0.30
N LEU A 62 4.85 8.96 0.19
CA LEU A 62 5.32 8.18 1.31
C LEU A 62 6.78 8.57 1.57
N THR A 63 7.10 8.95 2.79
CA THR A 63 8.45 9.34 3.18
C THR A 63 8.96 8.52 4.34
N ARG A 64 10.26 8.24 4.36
CA ARG A 64 10.95 7.75 5.55
C ARG A 64 12.01 8.78 5.92
N SER A 65 11.93 9.30 7.14
CA SER A 65 12.68 10.50 7.53
C SER A 65 12.42 11.64 6.53
N SER A 66 13.43 12.13 5.81
CA SER A 66 13.30 13.21 4.82
C SER A 66 13.26 12.74 3.37
N ILE A 67 13.25 11.43 3.11
CA ILE A 67 13.36 10.86 1.78
C ILE A 67 12.00 10.35 1.29
N ILE A 68 11.61 10.75 0.08
CA ILE A 68 10.42 10.20 -0.59
C ILE A 68 10.77 8.81 -1.11
N VAL A 69 10.01 7.80 -0.70
CA VAL A 69 10.19 6.41 -1.13
C VAL A 69 9.14 5.95 -2.13
N ILE A 70 7.94 6.51 -2.09
CA ILE A 70 6.84 6.22 -3.01
C ILE A 70 6.12 7.53 -3.36
N ARG A 71 5.70 7.65 -4.62
CA ARG A 71 4.79 8.70 -5.09
C ARG A 71 3.52 8.08 -5.61
N GLY A 72 2.41 8.76 -5.39
CA GLY A 72 1.12 8.40 -5.92
C GLY A 72 0.29 9.60 -6.32
N ARG A 73 -0.82 9.34 -6.99
CA ARG A 73 -1.80 10.33 -7.41
C ARG A 73 -3.19 9.89 -6.98
N LYS A 74 -4.09 10.85 -6.80
CA LYS A 74 -5.49 10.60 -6.50
C LYS A 74 -6.21 10.15 -7.77
N GLU A 75 -6.94 9.05 -7.68
CA GLU A 75 -7.88 8.56 -8.70
C GLU A 75 -9.22 8.25 -8.02
N GLY A 76 -10.24 9.05 -8.32
CA GLY A 76 -11.53 8.99 -7.62
C GLY A 76 -11.37 9.24 -6.12
N SER A 77 -11.76 8.26 -5.31
CA SER A 77 -11.62 8.28 -3.84
C SER A 77 -10.33 7.64 -3.33
N PHE A 78 -9.50 7.03 -4.18
CA PHE A 78 -8.28 6.32 -3.79
C PHE A 78 -7.02 7.11 -4.19
N TYR A 79 -5.91 6.77 -3.53
CA TYR A 79 -4.58 7.11 -4.03
C TYR A 79 -3.94 5.87 -4.61
N VAL A 80 -3.39 6.00 -5.81
CA VAL A 80 -2.74 4.92 -6.54
C VAL A 80 -1.28 5.23 -6.76
N THR A 81 -0.45 4.19 -6.78
CA THR A 81 0.96 4.28 -7.13
C THR A 81 1.28 3.27 -8.22
N SER A 82 2.21 3.60 -9.09
CA SER A 82 2.72 2.71 -10.14
C SER A 82 3.92 1.89 -9.65
N GLN A 83 4.28 1.98 -8.36
CA GLN A 83 5.36 1.16 -7.82
C GLN A 83 5.00 -0.32 -7.86
N ALA A 84 5.97 -1.14 -8.27
CA ALA A 84 5.79 -2.57 -8.35
C ALA A 84 5.57 -3.18 -6.96
N VAL A 85 4.64 -4.13 -6.93
CA VAL A 85 4.28 -4.91 -5.75
C VAL A 85 4.54 -6.37 -6.09
N GLN A 86 5.43 -7.05 -5.37
CA GLN A 86 5.68 -8.48 -5.52
C GLN A 86 5.16 -9.23 -4.29
N GLY A 87 4.35 -10.26 -4.52
CA GLY A 87 4.01 -11.22 -3.48
C GLY A 87 5.18 -12.17 -3.25
N LYS A 88 5.51 -12.44 -1.98
CA LYS A 88 6.46 -13.48 -1.62
C LYS A 88 5.71 -14.49 -0.75
N ASP A 89 5.49 -15.68 -1.30
CA ASP A 89 4.82 -16.81 -0.66
C ASP A 89 5.62 -17.30 0.57
#